data_AF-A0A7V5GA59-F1
#
_entry.id   AF-A0A7V5GA59-F1
#
_cell.length_a   1.000
_cell.length_b   1.000
_cell.length_c   1.000
_cell.angle_alpha   90.00
_cell.angle_beta   90.00
_cell.angle_gamma   90.00
#
_symmetry.space_group_name_H-M   'P 1'
#
loop_
_entity.id
_entity.type
_entity.pdbx_description
1 polymer ?
#
loop_
_entity_poly.entity_id
_entity_poly.type
_entity_poly.pdbx_seq_one_letter_code
_entity_poly.pdbx_strand_id
1 'polypeptide(L)'
;LVIEKLFFFKNKKTVIEVAQARGIIILAASLKNIPVTEVTPLQVKIATVGYGRADKNQVQIMIKNILSLPEIPQPDDVADALAIAYYGAVAINSKFSQ
;
A
#
# COMPACT_ATOMS: atom_id res chain seq x y z
N LEU A 1 5.80 8.73 3.69
CA LEU A 1 4.54 8.11 4.15
C LEU A 1 3.76 7.64 2.93
N VAL A 2 3.41 6.35 2.88
CA VAL A 2 2.56 5.80 1.82
C VAL A 2 1.17 5.56 2.40
N ILE A 3 0.13 6.05 1.73
CA ILE A 3 -1.27 5.86 2.15
C ILE A 3 -2.10 5.29 1.01
N GLU A 4 -3.00 4.38 1.33
CA GLU A 4 -3.93 3.83 0.35
C GLU A 4 -4.93 4.90 -0.13
N LYS A 5 -5.22 4.89 -1.43
CA LYS A 5 -6.20 5.76 -2.06
C LYS A 5 -7.60 5.19 -1.85
N LEU A 6 -8.45 5.96 -1.17
CA LEU A 6 -9.83 5.58 -0.91
C LEU A 6 -10.64 5.51 -2.20
N PHE A 7 -11.28 4.36 -2.46
CA PHE A 7 -12.28 4.22 -3.50
C PHE A 7 -13.69 4.28 -2.90
N PHE A 8 -14.42 5.33 -3.24
CA PHE A 8 -15.73 5.67 -2.65
C PHE A 8 -16.92 4.84 -3.17
N PHE A 9 -16.69 3.74 -3.88
CA PHE A 9 -17.74 3.08 -4.67
C PHE A 9 -18.73 2.21 -3.86
N LYS A 10 -18.40 1.77 -2.64
CA LYS A 10 -19.24 0.80 -1.89
C LYS A 10 -19.77 1.26 -0.53
N ASN A 11 -19.05 2.08 0.24
CA ASN A 11 -19.38 2.27 1.67
C ASN A 11 -19.59 3.74 2.09
N LYS A 12 -20.68 4.36 1.66
CA LYS A 12 -20.99 5.78 1.98
C LYS A 12 -21.04 6.11 3.47
N LYS A 13 -21.41 5.15 4.35
CA LYS A 13 -21.58 5.39 5.79
C LYS A 13 -20.26 5.60 6.54
N THR A 14 -19.19 4.89 6.19
CA THR A 14 -17.90 4.93 6.92
C THR A 14 -16.87 5.85 6.28
N VAL A 15 -17.17 6.39 5.09
CA VAL A 15 -16.26 7.28 4.34
C VAL A 15 -15.88 8.53 5.13
N ILE A 16 -16.82 9.13 5.85
CA ILE A 16 -16.58 10.39 6.57
C ILE A 16 -15.58 10.18 7.72
N GLU A 17 -15.76 9.14 8.52
CA GLU A 17 -14.86 8.81 9.64
C GLU A 17 -13.45 8.50 9.14
N VAL A 18 -13.32 7.70 8.08
CA VAL A 18 -12.03 7.37 7.47
C VAL A 18 -11.37 8.61 6.85
N ALA A 19 -12.15 9.49 6.23
CA ALA A 19 -11.63 10.75 5.66
C ALA A 19 -11.10 11.70 6.75
N GLN A 20 -11.78 11.78 7.90
CA GLN A 20 -11.33 12.58 9.05
C GLN A 20 -9.99 12.06 9.60
N ALA A 21 -9.89 10.75 9.86
CA ALA A 21 -8.65 10.13 10.34
C ALA A 21 -7.50 10.34 9.34
N ARG A 22 -7.78 10.18 8.04
CA ARG A 22 -6.81 10.42 6.95
C ARG A 22 -6.33 11.87 6.91
N GLY A 23 -7.23 12.83 7.13
CA GLY A 23 -6.87 14.25 7.21
C GLY A 23 -5.83 14.53 8.29
N ILE A 24 -6.01 13.95 9.49
CA ILE A 24 -5.06 14.08 10.60
C ILE A 24 -3.71 13.45 10.25
N ILE A 25 -3.71 12.26 9.63
CA ILE A 25 -2.48 11.56 9.23
C ILE A 25 -1.67 12.39 8.22
N ILE A 26 -2.34 12.97 7.21
CA ILE A 26 -1.69 13.82 6.20
C ILE A 26 -1.17 15.11 6.83
N LEU A 27 -1.96 15.73 7.72
CA LEU A 27 -1.54 16.93 8.43
C LEU A 27 -0.30 16.66 9.30
N ALA A 28 -0.29 15.56 10.06
CA ALA A 28 0.85 15.16 10.88
C ALA A 28 2.10 14.89 10.03
N ALA A 29 1.95 14.26 8.86
CA ALA A 29 3.04 14.06 7.92
C ALA A 29 3.59 15.38 7.38
N SER A 30 2.70 16.32 7.01
CA SER A 30 3.07 17.67 6.54
C SER A 30 3.83 18.45 7.61
N LEU A 31 3.35 18.44 8.87
CA LEU A 31 4.01 19.09 10.00
C LEU A 31 5.41 18.54 10.29
N LYS A 32 5.69 17.30 9.87
CA LYS A 32 7.00 16.64 10.00
C LYS A 32 7.83 16.68 8.71
N ASN A 33 7.40 17.40 7.68
CA ASN A 33 8.03 17.42 6.35
C ASN A 33 8.22 16.02 5.73
N ILE A 34 7.31 15.08 6.04
CA ILE A 34 7.35 13.73 5.49
C ILE A 34 6.54 13.70 4.18
N PRO A 35 7.15 13.38 3.03
CA PRO A 35 6.42 13.30 1.76
C PRO A 35 5.35 12.22 1.83
N VAL A 36 4.13 12.55 1.40
CA VAL A 36 2.98 11.65 1.35
C VAL A 36 2.79 11.16 -0.09
N THR A 37 2.63 9.85 -0.28
CA THR A 37 2.34 9.24 -1.57
C THR A 37 1.05 8.44 -1.46
N GLU A 38 0.10 8.71 -2.36
CA GLU A 38 -1.16 7.98 -2.43
C GLU A 38 -1.06 6.83 -3.43
N VAL A 39 -1.53 5.65 -3.03
CA VAL A 39 -1.40 4.43 -3.85
C VAL A 39 -2.72 3.71 -3.98
N THR A 40 -3.07 3.31 -5.19
CA THR A 40 -4.27 2.49 -5.41
C THR A 40 -3.96 1.02 -5.12
N PRO A 41 -4.97 0.21 -4.70
CA PRO A 41 -4.81 -1.24 -4.58
C PRO A 41 -4.26 -1.87 -5.85
N LEU A 42 -4.67 -1.35 -7.01
CA LEU A 42 -4.19 -1.77 -8.31
C LEU A 42 -2.68 -1.54 -8.49
N GLN A 43 -2.19 -0.37 -8.07
CA GLN A 43 -0.75 -0.04 -8.15
C GLN A 43 0.08 -0.92 -7.22
N VAL A 44 -0.43 -1.24 -6.02
CA VAL A 44 0.24 -2.18 -5.09
C VAL A 44 0.34 -3.57 -5.73
N LYS A 45 -0.76 -4.06 -6.35
CA LYS A 45 -0.76 -5.32 -7.09
C LYS A 45 0.24 -5.31 -8.24
N ILE A 46 0.22 -4.29 -9.10
CA ILE A 46 1.14 -4.19 -10.23
C ILE A 46 2.60 -4.17 -9.75
N ALA A 47 2.91 -3.42 -8.69
CA ALA A 47 4.28 -3.35 -8.17
C ALA A 47 4.77 -4.69 -7.61
N THR A 48 3.87 -5.50 -7.02
CA THR A 48 4.23 -6.80 -6.45
C THR A 48 4.30 -7.89 -7.49
N VAL A 49 3.24 -8.10 -8.27
CA VAL A 49 3.11 -9.26 -9.19
C VAL A 49 3.34 -8.92 -10.67
N GLY A 50 3.49 -7.64 -11.02
CA GLY A 50 3.67 -7.17 -12.40
C GLY A 50 2.39 -6.90 -13.19
N TYR A 51 1.20 -7.26 -12.70
CA TYR A 51 -0.08 -7.01 -13.40
C TYR A 51 -1.25 -6.75 -12.44
N GLY A 52 -2.24 -5.98 -12.90
CA GLY A 52 -3.29 -5.43 -12.04
C GLY A 52 -4.43 -6.36 -11.65
N ARG A 53 -4.57 -7.52 -12.30
CA ARG A 53 -5.64 -8.50 -12.05
C ARG A 53 -5.26 -9.61 -11.09
N ALA A 54 -4.13 -9.49 -10.40
CA ALA A 54 -3.71 -10.54 -9.48
C ALA A 54 -4.65 -10.71 -8.28
N ASP A 55 -4.81 -11.97 -7.90
CA ASP A 55 -5.54 -12.38 -6.70
C ASP A 55 -4.73 -12.09 -5.44
N LYS A 56 -5.40 -11.97 -4.29
CA LYS A 56 -4.74 -11.73 -3.00
C LYS A 56 -3.67 -12.78 -2.71
N ASN A 57 -3.95 -14.05 -2.97
CA ASN A 57 -3.00 -15.14 -2.79
C ASN A 57 -1.74 -14.98 -3.65
N GLN A 58 -1.86 -14.44 -4.86
CA GLN A 58 -0.72 -14.21 -5.75
C GLN A 58 0.19 -13.09 -5.19
N VAL A 59 -0.40 -12.04 -4.63
CA VAL A 59 0.35 -10.98 -3.95
C VAL A 59 1.10 -11.53 -2.73
N GLN A 60 0.45 -12.37 -1.92
CA GLN A 60 1.05 -13.00 -0.75
C GLN A 60 2.25 -13.91 -1.10
N ILE A 61 2.08 -14.78 -2.09
CA ILE A 61 3.15 -15.65 -2.59
C ILE A 61 4.30 -14.81 -3.12
N MET A 62 4.00 -13.74 -3.85
CA MET A 62 5.04 -12.91 -4.43
C MET A 62 5.80 -12.13 -3.35
N ILE A 63 5.12 -11.62 -2.32
CA ILE A 63 5.77 -10.97 -1.18
C ILE A 63 6.67 -11.92 -0.41
N LYS A 64 6.23 -13.17 -0.20
CA LYS A 64 7.09 -14.22 0.37
C LYS A 64 8.37 -14.36 -0.45
N ASN A 65 8.25 -14.47 -1.77
CA ASN A 65 9.39 -14.67 -2.67
C ASN A 65 10.31 -13.45 -2.72
N ILE A 66 9.74 -12.24 -2.84
CA ILE A 66 10.49 -10.97 -2.89
C ILE A 66 11.30 -10.77 -1.60
N LEU A 67 10.69 -11.04 -0.44
CA LEU A 67 11.31 -10.86 0.86
C LEU A 67 12.05 -12.10 1.37
N SER A 68 12.11 -13.17 0.57
CA SER A 68 12.73 -14.46 0.92
C SER A 68 12.24 -15.02 2.27
N LEU A 69 10.94 -14.90 2.54
CA LEU A 69 10.34 -15.39 3.77
C LEU A 69 10.19 -16.92 3.75
N PRO A 70 10.35 -17.61 4.89
CA PRO A 70 10.25 -19.07 4.95
C PRO A 70 8.83 -19.56 4.62
N GLU A 71 7.81 -18.80 5.00
CA GLU A 71 6.40 -19.12 4.81
C GLU A 71 5.59 -17.89 4.38
N ILE A 72 4.35 -18.12 3.96
CA ILE A 72 3.44 -17.02 3.60
C ILE A 72 3.10 -16.26 4.89
N PRO A 73 3.33 -14.94 4.96
CA PRO A 73 3.07 -14.17 6.16
C PRO A 73 1.58 -14.23 6.53
N GLN A 74 1.30 -14.67 7.75
CA GLN A 74 -0.02 -14.68 8.36
C GLN A 74 -0.05 -13.75 9.57
N PRO A 75 -1.19 -13.11 9.89
CA PRO A 75 -2.45 -13.08 9.13
C PRO A 75 -2.35 -12.28 7.81
N ASP A 76 -3.36 -12.40 6.95
CA ASP A 76 -3.40 -11.75 5.62
C ASP A 76 -3.06 -10.26 5.64
N ASP A 77 -3.42 -9.57 6.73
CA ASP A 77 -3.13 -8.15 6.94
C ASP A 77 -1.62 -7.83 6.98
N VAL A 78 -0.79 -8.77 7.44
CA VAL A 78 0.67 -8.64 7.46
C VAL A 78 1.22 -8.64 6.04
N ALA A 79 0.71 -9.53 5.19
CA ALA A 79 1.11 -9.59 3.78
C ALA A 79 0.70 -8.32 3.03
N ASP A 80 -0.50 -7.80 3.28
CA ASP A 80 -0.98 -6.55 2.69
C ASP A 80 -0.12 -5.36 3.17
N ALA A 81 0.27 -5.32 4.45
CA ALA A 81 1.19 -4.30 4.98
C ALA A 81 2.59 -4.37 4.35
N LEU A 82 3.15 -5.58 4.20
CA LEU A 82 4.43 -5.79 3.53
C LEU A 82 4.38 -5.41 2.05
N ALA A 83 3.25 -5.65 1.37
CA ALA A 83 3.06 -5.24 -0.02
C ALA A 83 3.07 -3.71 -0.19
N ILE A 84 2.43 -2.99 0.73
CA ILE A 84 2.47 -1.52 0.75
C ILE A 84 3.88 -1.00 1.05
N ALA A 85 4.59 -1.64 1.99
CA ALA A 85 5.97 -1.29 2.31
C ALA A 85 6.90 -1.50 1.11
N TYR A 86 6.77 -2.65 0.43
CA TYR A 86 7.52 -2.96 -0.78
C TYR A 86 7.21 -1.96 -1.91
N TYR A 87 5.93 -1.61 -2.14
CA TYR A 87 5.58 -0.55 -3.08
C TYR A 87 6.31 0.76 -2.74
N GLY A 88 6.32 1.15 -1.47
CA GLY A 88 7.03 2.34 -1.00
C GLY A 88 8.52 2.30 -1.33
N ALA A 89 9.18 1.17 -1.07
CA ALA A 89 10.60 0.98 -1.38
C ALA A 89 10.88 1.09 -2.89
N VAL A 90 10.07 0.43 -3.72
CA VAL A 90 10.18 0.49 -5.19
C VAL A 90 9.92 1.90 -5.72
N ALA A 91 8.91 2.60 -5.19
CA ALA A 91 8.55 3.95 -5.59
C ALA A 91 9.60 5.00 -5.20
N ILE A 92 10.33 4.78 -4.11
CA ILE A 92 11.49 5.61 -3.74
C ILE A 92 12.62 5.38 -4.75
N ASN A 93 12.99 4.12 -5.00
CA ASN A 93 14.07 3.79 -5.94
C ASN A 93 13.80 4.30 -7.37
N SER A 94 12.56 4.24 -7.86
CA SER A 94 12.22 4.74 -9.19
C SER A 94 12.30 6.27 -9.31
N LYS A 95 12.13 7.01 -8.21
CA LYS A 95 12.36 8.47 -8.16
C LYS A 95 13.84 8.86 -8.06
N PHE A 96 14.71 7.94 -7.60
CA PHE A 96 16.16 8.16 -7.55
C PHE A 96 16.88 7.79 -8.86
N SER A 97 16.21 7.11 -9.79
CA SER A 97 16.74 6.78 -11.13
C SER A 97 16.34 7.78 -12.24
N GLN A 98 15.89 8.99 -11.87
CA GLN A 98 15.79 10.15 -12.75
C GLN A 98 16.56 11.32 -12.14
#